data_AF-A0A1Z4LIF8-F1
#
_entry.id   AF-A0A1Z4LIF8-F1
#
_cell.length_a   1.000
_cell.length_b   1.000
_cell.length_c   1.000
_cell.angle_alpha   90.00
_cell.angle_beta   90.00
_cell.angle_gamma   90.00
#
_symmetry.space_group_name_H-M   'P 1'
#
loop_
_entity.id
_entity.type
_entity.pdbx_description
1 polymer ?
#
loop_
_entity_poly.entity_id
_entity_poly.type
_entity_poly.pdbx_seq_one_letter_code
_entity_poly.pdbx_strand_id
1 'polypeptide(L)'
;MPINLFDANFYRSANSNLNALSDKQAWSHFKSYGLDNGLEFSSLVDLDFYRASNSDLAGLNNKEAYEHLVNYGVGQGRKFSSLVDLDFYRKTNSDKISLTYEELLEDLQNKGIAEGKSFSPFFNINYYLADNPDIAETFGNSYKEAFDNFVIEGLNSGDSFSPGFDAQFYKNVHTDLAVSSLDNEQLLEHFVLNGLSEGRTSAPGFDVKYYLNNNSILKNAGFNYSDAYEHFVSVGLRDGLRASEFIESDRAGNGLNDARTITLDSGEVTFRDSIGNSDRNDFYNLNLNNLNSNLEVVVNGLSADVDVELLDSSGKIIASAANSGNKDEFLGMNSLENGTYYIRVFEGVEADNTNYNLSLSVTPIDTKSETIVLDESSPVPSTATSLTPEAESSSQTIDPLILEVVELTNSYRSQHGLEALTLNTNLSESAQTHSEDMALADFFSHTGSDGSRTSDRTKLAGYESSYVGQNIAAGYITAEEVVRGWMNSPGHRENILNPNYKEIGIGYYYLDNDTGEVNYNSYWTQDFGAVIST
;
A
#
# COMPACT_ATOMS: atom_id res chain seq x y z
N MET A 1 23.79 20.35 1.89
CA MET A 1 24.37 20.34 3.27
C MET A 1 25.02 18.98 3.50
N PRO A 2 25.97 18.79 4.44
CA PRO A 2 26.41 17.44 4.78
C PRO A 2 25.22 16.65 5.31
N ILE A 3 25.02 15.44 4.79
CA ILE A 3 23.95 14.52 5.19
C ILE A 3 24.17 14.16 6.66
N ASN A 4 23.12 14.29 7.48
CA ASN A 4 23.18 13.86 8.88
C ASN A 4 22.61 12.44 9.02
N LEU A 5 23.49 11.47 9.20
CA LEU A 5 23.12 10.07 9.45
C LEU A 5 23.04 9.72 10.93
N PHE A 6 23.35 10.66 11.84
CA PHE A 6 23.37 10.40 13.28
C PHE A 6 22.05 10.81 13.93
N ASP A 7 21.40 9.85 14.59
CA ASP A 7 20.21 10.08 15.41
C ASP A 7 20.59 9.97 16.89
N ALA A 8 20.56 11.11 17.59
CA ALA A 8 20.94 11.18 18.99
C ALA A 8 19.96 10.43 19.92
N ASN A 9 18.68 10.39 19.58
CA ASN A 9 17.67 9.66 20.37
C ASN A 9 17.90 8.16 20.22
N PHE A 10 17.98 7.68 18.97
CA PHE A 10 18.26 6.28 18.69
C PHE A 10 19.60 5.85 19.31
N TYR A 11 20.67 6.62 19.14
CA TYR A 11 21.99 6.30 19.69
C TYR A 11 21.96 6.08 21.21
N ARG A 12 21.17 6.86 21.95
CA ARG A 12 21.01 6.66 23.40
C ARG A 12 20.21 5.39 23.69
N SER A 13 19.08 5.19 23.01
CA SER A 13 18.21 4.05 23.22
C SER A 13 18.90 2.72 22.94
N ALA A 14 19.62 2.62 21.82
CA ALA A 14 20.38 1.42 21.44
C ALA A 14 21.57 1.16 22.37
N ASN A 15 22.12 2.21 22.99
CA ASN A 15 23.30 2.13 23.86
C ASN A 15 22.94 2.58 25.29
N SER A 16 22.20 1.74 26.01
CA SER A 16 21.55 2.05 27.30
C SER A 16 22.42 2.75 28.36
N ASN A 17 23.74 2.57 28.35
CA ASN A 17 24.68 3.27 29.24
C ASN A 17 24.87 4.77 28.91
N LEU A 18 24.29 5.27 27.81
CA LEU A 18 24.45 6.62 27.29
C LEU A 18 23.21 7.52 27.47
N ASN A 19 22.14 7.01 28.09
CA ASN A 19 20.85 7.71 28.25
C ASN A 19 20.94 9.11 28.87
N ALA A 20 21.97 9.40 29.67
CA ALA A 20 22.16 10.70 30.32
C ALA A 20 22.85 11.77 29.45
N LEU A 21 23.31 11.43 28.23
CA LEU A 21 24.03 12.37 27.37
C LEU A 21 23.07 13.33 26.65
N SER A 22 23.38 14.64 26.67
CA SER A 22 22.76 15.59 25.73
C SER A 22 23.14 15.26 24.28
N ASP A 23 22.38 15.75 23.28
CA ASP A 23 22.66 15.49 21.86
C ASP A 23 24.09 15.86 21.45
N LYS A 24 24.61 16.97 21.96
CA LYS A 24 26.00 17.39 21.71
C LYS A 24 27.01 16.42 22.32
N GLN A 25 26.72 15.88 23.51
CA GLN A 25 27.58 14.88 24.16
C GLN A 25 27.49 13.54 23.44
N ALA A 26 26.29 13.12 23.04
CA ALA A 26 26.06 11.91 22.25
C ALA A 26 26.82 11.95 20.92
N TRP A 27 26.70 13.05 20.16
CA TRP A 27 27.49 13.26 18.93
C TRP A 27 29.00 13.24 19.17
N SER A 28 29.46 13.84 20.26
CA SER A 28 30.89 13.85 20.60
C SER A 28 31.39 12.44 20.97
N HIS A 29 30.58 11.67 21.70
CA HIS A 29 30.86 10.29 22.08
C HIS A 29 30.87 9.37 20.85
N PHE A 30 29.85 9.48 19.99
CA PHE A 30 29.75 8.76 18.73
C PHE A 30 31.01 8.89 17.88
N LYS A 31 31.47 10.12 17.63
CA LYS A 31 32.68 10.37 16.82
C LYS A 31 33.98 9.91 17.46
N SER A 32 34.06 9.91 18.79
CA SER A 32 35.30 9.62 19.51
C SER A 32 35.43 8.16 19.95
N TYR A 33 34.32 7.43 19.98
CA TYR A 33 34.24 6.07 20.50
C TYR A 33 33.22 5.22 19.74
N GLY A 34 32.01 5.73 19.50
CA GLY A 34 30.92 4.98 18.89
C GLY A 34 31.27 4.32 17.55
N LEU A 35 31.80 5.10 16.60
CA LEU A 35 32.21 4.58 15.29
C LEU A 35 33.26 3.48 15.42
N ASP A 36 34.35 3.73 16.16
CA ASP A 36 35.46 2.78 16.31
C ASP A 36 35.03 1.46 16.99
N ASN A 37 33.98 1.50 17.81
CA ASN A 37 33.46 0.33 18.52
C ASN A 37 32.21 -0.28 17.86
N GLY A 38 31.76 0.24 16.71
CA GLY A 38 30.59 -0.28 16.00
C GLY A 38 29.29 -0.12 16.76
N LEU A 39 29.16 0.93 17.59
CA LEU A 39 27.92 1.21 18.29
C LEU A 39 26.86 1.72 17.30
N GLU A 40 25.68 1.11 17.32
CA GLU A 40 24.53 1.50 16.50
C GLU A 40 24.14 2.96 16.76
N PHE A 41 23.91 3.72 15.69
CA PHE A 41 23.74 5.18 15.75
C PHE A 41 22.59 5.73 14.90
N SER A 42 21.94 4.86 14.14
CA SER A 42 20.76 5.16 13.35
C SER A 42 20.04 3.84 13.05
N SER A 43 18.72 3.86 13.09
CA SER A 43 17.89 2.75 12.58
C SER A 43 17.94 2.61 11.06
N LEU A 44 18.49 3.59 10.35
CA LEU A 44 18.53 3.61 8.87
C LEU A 44 19.85 3.12 8.29
N VAL A 45 20.91 3.01 9.09
CA VAL A 45 22.26 2.78 8.57
C VAL A 45 22.89 1.60 9.26
N ASP A 46 23.35 0.66 8.44
CA ASP A 46 24.17 -0.47 8.85
C ASP A 46 25.51 -0.41 8.08
N LEU A 47 26.59 -0.15 8.82
CA LEU A 47 27.92 -0.01 8.22
C LEU A 47 28.53 -1.37 7.83
N ASP A 48 28.13 -2.46 8.49
CA ASP A 48 28.57 -3.81 8.14
C ASP A 48 27.90 -4.24 6.83
N PHE A 49 26.58 -4.10 6.73
CA PHE A 49 25.86 -4.32 5.48
C PHE A 49 26.32 -3.39 4.35
N TYR A 50 26.61 -2.11 4.66
CA TYR A 50 27.14 -1.18 3.66
C TYR A 50 28.45 -1.68 3.05
N ARG A 51 29.38 -2.20 3.85
CA ARG A 51 30.63 -2.79 3.34
C ARG A 51 30.38 -4.10 2.60
N ALA A 52 29.49 -4.95 3.12
CA ALA A 52 29.18 -6.24 2.50
C ALA A 52 28.51 -6.09 1.13
N SER A 53 27.62 -5.10 0.99
CA SER A 53 26.92 -4.78 -0.26
C SER A 53 27.80 -4.10 -1.31
N ASN A 54 28.92 -3.49 -0.89
CA ASN A 54 29.79 -2.68 -1.73
C ASN A 54 31.21 -3.20 -1.66
N SER A 55 31.55 -4.13 -2.56
CA SER A 55 32.82 -4.87 -2.53
C SER A 55 34.09 -4.00 -2.54
N ASP A 56 34.04 -2.79 -3.09
CA ASP A 56 35.15 -1.81 -3.07
C ASP A 56 35.41 -1.21 -1.68
N LEU A 57 34.45 -1.33 -0.76
CA LEU A 57 34.50 -0.78 0.59
C LEU A 57 34.83 -1.84 1.66
N ALA A 58 34.99 -3.11 1.30
CA ALA A 58 35.16 -4.23 2.23
C ALA A 58 36.36 -4.08 3.19
N GLY A 59 37.38 -3.28 2.82
CA GLY A 59 38.56 -3.03 3.65
C GLY A 59 38.48 -1.81 4.56
N LEU A 60 37.41 -1.02 4.49
CA LEU A 60 37.25 0.20 5.30
C LEU A 60 36.89 -0.15 6.74
N ASN A 61 37.43 0.59 7.71
CA ASN A 61 36.92 0.55 9.08
C ASN A 61 35.60 1.35 9.20
N ASN A 62 34.92 1.26 10.34
CA ASN A 62 33.63 1.93 10.56
C ASN A 62 33.68 3.45 10.32
N LYS A 63 34.74 4.12 10.74
CA LYS A 63 34.87 5.57 10.55
C LYS A 63 35.04 5.92 9.08
N GLU A 64 35.89 5.19 8.36
CA GLU A 64 36.09 5.38 6.92
C GLU A 64 34.82 5.05 6.13
N ALA A 65 34.10 3.99 6.50
CA ALA A 65 32.83 3.60 5.89
C ALA A 65 31.75 4.67 6.13
N TYR A 66 31.63 5.19 7.35
CA TYR A 66 30.72 6.30 7.68
C TYR A 66 31.06 7.56 6.88
N GLU A 67 32.34 7.97 6.87
CA GLU A 67 32.79 9.13 6.09
C GLU A 67 32.54 8.95 4.59
N HIS A 68 32.74 7.75 4.06
CA HIS A 68 32.43 7.44 2.65
C HIS A 68 30.91 7.51 2.39
N LEU A 69 30.08 6.94 3.25
CA LEU A 69 28.63 6.96 3.12
C LEU A 69 28.07 8.39 3.10
N VAL A 70 28.48 9.22 4.06
CA VAL A 70 28.04 10.62 4.19
C VAL A 70 28.46 11.46 2.98
N ASN A 71 29.69 11.27 2.47
CA ASN A 71 30.24 12.13 1.42
C ASN A 71 29.91 11.66 0.00
N TYR A 72 29.64 10.37 -0.19
CA TYR A 72 29.49 9.77 -1.52
C TYR A 72 28.40 8.72 -1.59
N GLY A 73 28.32 7.83 -0.60
CA GLY A 73 27.48 6.63 -0.69
C GLY A 73 26.01 6.90 -0.92
N VAL A 74 25.43 7.82 -0.13
CA VAL A 74 24.01 8.18 -0.29
C VAL A 74 23.77 8.80 -1.67
N GLY A 75 24.55 9.81 -2.06
CA GLY A 75 24.41 10.47 -3.37
C GLY A 75 24.64 9.57 -4.59
N GLN A 76 25.36 8.46 -4.40
CA GLN A 76 25.56 7.43 -5.42
C GLN A 76 24.46 6.36 -5.45
N GLY A 77 23.48 6.41 -4.53
CA GLY A 77 22.44 5.40 -4.41
C GLY A 77 22.96 4.04 -3.93
N ARG A 78 24.09 4.00 -3.20
CA ARG A 78 24.65 2.73 -2.72
C ARG A 78 23.75 2.14 -1.63
N LYS A 79 23.57 0.82 -1.64
CA LYS A 79 22.85 0.10 -0.58
C LYS A 79 23.63 0.15 0.73
N PHE A 80 23.02 0.67 1.80
CA PHE A 80 23.65 0.88 3.11
C PHE A 80 22.84 0.33 4.29
N SER A 81 21.75 -0.37 4.02
CA SER A 81 20.92 -1.05 5.02
C SER A 81 20.16 -2.19 4.35
N SER A 82 19.97 -3.28 5.09
CA SER A 82 19.07 -4.38 4.71
C SER A 82 17.59 -4.01 4.86
N LEU A 83 17.30 -2.92 5.59
CA LEU A 83 15.95 -2.47 5.94
C LEU A 83 15.54 -1.17 5.23
N VAL A 84 16.45 -0.45 4.57
CA VAL A 84 16.15 0.79 3.85
C VAL A 84 16.60 0.68 2.39
N ASP A 85 15.67 0.92 1.47
CA ASP A 85 15.94 0.96 0.04
C ASP A 85 15.36 2.26 -0.57
N LEU A 86 16.24 3.20 -0.90
CA LEU A 86 15.83 4.50 -1.44
C LEU A 86 15.28 4.41 -2.87
N ASP A 87 15.66 3.39 -3.64
CA ASP A 87 15.07 3.18 -4.97
C ASP A 87 13.64 2.65 -4.83
N PHE A 88 13.43 1.72 -3.90
CA PHE A 88 12.09 1.26 -3.54
C PHE A 88 11.24 2.41 -3.01
N TYR A 89 11.76 3.21 -2.06
CA TYR A 89 11.07 4.38 -1.51
C TYR A 89 10.65 5.37 -2.61
N ARG A 90 11.53 5.65 -3.57
CA ARG A 90 11.20 6.49 -4.73
C ARG A 90 10.10 5.86 -5.58
N LYS A 91 10.17 4.55 -5.83
CA LYS A 91 9.24 3.83 -6.70
C LYS A 91 7.82 3.75 -6.13
N THR A 92 7.70 3.55 -4.82
CA THR A 92 6.39 3.39 -4.14
C THR A 92 5.77 4.71 -3.70
N ASN A 93 6.48 5.83 -3.82
CA ASN A 93 6.01 7.16 -3.46
C ASN A 93 6.21 8.11 -4.65
N SER A 94 5.23 8.14 -5.55
CA SER A 94 5.31 8.76 -6.87
C SER A 94 5.62 10.26 -6.86
N ASP A 95 5.26 10.98 -5.79
CA ASP A 95 5.62 12.39 -5.56
C ASP A 95 7.13 12.63 -5.42
N LYS A 96 7.91 11.56 -5.21
CA LYS A 96 9.35 11.62 -4.91
C LYS A 96 10.25 11.28 -6.09
N ILE A 97 9.68 11.00 -7.27
CA ILE A 97 10.43 10.50 -8.43
C ILE A 97 11.54 11.45 -8.90
N SER A 98 11.39 12.75 -8.64
CA SER A 98 12.36 13.79 -9.04
C SER A 98 13.44 14.07 -7.99
N LEU A 99 13.36 13.47 -6.80
CA LEU A 99 14.31 13.72 -5.72
C LEU A 99 15.64 13.00 -5.95
N THR A 100 16.73 13.69 -5.63
CA THR A 100 18.06 13.08 -5.47
C THR A 100 18.07 12.09 -4.31
N TYR A 101 19.07 11.21 -4.23
CA TYR A 101 19.14 10.24 -3.13
C TYR A 101 19.32 10.92 -1.77
N GLU A 102 20.04 12.04 -1.72
CA GLU A 102 20.16 12.85 -0.51
C GLU A 102 18.83 13.44 -0.07
N GLU A 103 18.05 13.98 -1.02
CA GLU A 103 16.71 14.52 -0.75
C GLU A 103 15.73 13.41 -0.35
N LEU A 104 15.83 12.21 -0.95
CA LEU A 104 15.02 11.05 -0.55
C LEU A 104 15.32 10.62 0.88
N LEU A 105 16.60 10.57 1.27
CA LEU A 105 16.96 10.21 2.63
C LEU A 105 16.48 11.27 3.63
N GLU A 106 16.63 12.56 3.29
CA GLU A 106 16.14 13.66 4.12
C GLU A 106 14.60 13.62 4.26
N ASP A 107 13.88 13.37 3.18
CA ASP A 107 12.43 13.21 3.18
C ASP A 107 11.99 11.99 4.00
N LEU A 108 12.66 10.84 3.83
CA LEU A 108 12.39 9.63 4.59
C LEU A 108 12.57 9.86 6.11
N GLN A 109 13.69 10.48 6.50
CA GLN A 109 14.02 10.79 7.89
C GLN A 109 13.02 11.75 8.54
N ASN A 110 12.60 12.79 7.82
CA ASN A 110 11.81 13.88 8.37
C ASN A 110 10.29 13.66 8.26
N LYS A 111 9.85 12.84 7.30
CA LYS A 111 8.43 12.67 6.97
C LYS A 111 8.06 11.23 6.67
N GLY A 112 8.76 10.58 5.73
CA GLY A 112 8.34 9.30 5.16
C GLY A 112 8.02 8.22 6.21
N ILE A 113 8.92 8.04 7.18
CA ILE A 113 8.70 7.05 8.25
C ILE A 113 7.52 7.47 9.14
N ALA A 114 7.45 8.74 9.54
CA ALA A 114 6.39 9.26 10.40
C ALA A 114 4.99 9.21 9.73
N GLU A 115 4.94 9.24 8.40
CA GLU A 115 3.73 9.08 7.59
C GLU A 115 3.41 7.62 7.23
N GLY A 116 4.24 6.66 7.66
CA GLY A 116 4.02 5.24 7.42
C GLY A 116 4.25 4.83 5.96
N LYS A 117 5.03 5.61 5.21
CA LYS A 117 5.32 5.34 3.80
C LYS A 117 6.14 4.06 3.65
N SER A 118 5.89 3.32 2.57
CA SER A 118 6.68 2.13 2.24
C SER A 118 8.06 2.53 1.73
N PHE A 119 9.13 2.19 2.46
CA PHE A 119 10.52 2.54 2.13
C PHE A 119 11.46 1.32 2.02
N SER A 120 10.90 0.12 2.14
CA SER A 120 11.63 -1.14 2.08
C SER A 120 10.78 -2.22 1.47
N PRO A 121 11.31 -3.05 0.57
CA PRO A 121 10.62 -4.27 0.17
C PRO A 121 10.66 -5.33 1.30
N PHE A 122 11.60 -5.21 2.25
CA PHE A 122 11.82 -6.22 3.29
C PHE A 122 11.10 -5.92 4.60
N PHE A 123 10.72 -4.67 4.83
CA PHE A 123 10.05 -4.22 6.06
C PHE A 123 8.81 -3.41 5.73
N ASN A 124 7.69 -3.76 6.36
CA ASN A 124 6.44 -3.02 6.26
C ASN A 124 5.97 -2.63 7.66
N ILE A 125 6.02 -1.33 7.98
CA ILE A 125 5.67 -0.83 9.32
C ILE A 125 4.21 -1.10 9.68
N ASN A 126 3.28 -1.02 8.71
CA ASN A 126 1.87 -1.30 8.94
C ASN A 126 1.66 -2.78 9.23
N TYR A 127 2.36 -3.66 8.51
CA TYR A 127 2.35 -5.10 8.80
C TYR A 127 2.94 -5.41 10.17
N TYR A 128 4.10 -4.82 10.50
CA TYR A 128 4.76 -5.01 11.78
C TYR A 128 3.85 -4.60 12.95
N LEU A 129 3.25 -3.43 12.91
CA LEU A 129 2.34 -3.00 13.98
C LEU A 129 1.06 -3.85 14.01
N ALA A 130 0.54 -4.23 12.84
CA ALA A 130 -0.68 -5.02 12.79
C ALA A 130 -0.52 -6.44 13.34
N ASP A 131 0.66 -7.05 13.16
CA ASP A 131 0.94 -8.42 13.62
C ASP A 131 1.55 -8.49 15.03
N ASN A 132 1.93 -7.35 15.63
CA ASN A 132 2.50 -7.27 16.99
C ASN A 132 1.68 -6.30 17.86
N PRO A 133 0.53 -6.75 18.41
CA PRO A 133 -0.42 -5.88 19.10
C PRO A 133 0.13 -5.16 20.34
N ASP A 134 1.09 -5.75 21.05
CA ASP A 134 1.76 -5.15 22.20
C ASP A 134 2.66 -3.97 21.80
N ILE A 135 3.32 -4.08 20.65
CA ILE A 135 4.08 -2.99 20.03
C ILE A 135 3.13 -1.88 19.58
N ALA A 136 2.02 -2.24 18.91
CA ALA A 136 1.01 -1.27 18.50
C ALA A 136 0.35 -0.57 19.70
N GLU A 137 0.07 -1.28 20.80
CA GLU A 137 -0.43 -0.66 22.05
C GLU A 137 0.57 0.34 22.63
N THR A 138 1.87 0.04 22.52
CA THR A 138 2.95 0.89 23.05
C THR A 138 3.16 2.16 22.22
N PHE A 139 3.21 2.04 20.89
CA PHE A 139 3.63 3.14 20.00
C PHE A 139 2.49 3.77 19.20
N GLY A 140 1.39 3.06 18.94
CA GLY A 140 0.32 3.47 18.03
C GLY A 140 0.87 3.93 16.69
N ASN A 141 0.45 5.11 16.23
CA ASN A 141 0.91 5.74 14.98
C ASN A 141 2.29 6.43 15.09
N SER A 142 3.06 6.19 16.16
CA SER A 142 4.43 6.70 16.31
C SER A 142 5.40 5.80 15.52
N TYR A 143 5.26 5.81 14.20
CA TYR A 143 5.93 4.87 13.30
C TYR A 143 7.46 4.95 13.35
N LYS A 144 8.03 6.13 13.63
CA LYS A 144 9.48 6.30 13.78
C LYS A 144 9.98 5.58 15.03
N GLU A 145 9.30 5.75 16.16
CA GLU A 145 9.64 5.10 17.42
C GLU A 145 9.44 3.58 17.34
N ALA A 146 8.38 3.13 16.67
CA ALA A 146 8.14 1.72 16.41
C ALA A 146 9.24 1.10 15.52
N PHE A 147 9.67 1.80 14.46
CA PHE A 147 10.77 1.34 13.61
C PHE A 147 12.11 1.34 14.37
N ASP A 148 12.38 2.34 15.21
CA ASP A 148 13.56 2.35 16.06
C ASP A 148 13.57 1.17 17.04
N ASN A 149 12.43 0.87 17.67
CA ASN A 149 12.29 -0.28 18.55
C ASN A 149 12.46 -1.61 17.80
N PHE A 150 11.92 -1.71 16.58
CA PHE A 150 12.13 -2.88 15.73
C PHE A 150 13.61 -3.15 15.47
N VAL A 151 14.40 -2.12 15.14
CA VAL A 151 15.85 -2.29 14.92
C VAL A 151 16.59 -2.68 16.21
N ILE A 152 16.25 -2.07 17.36
CA ILE A 152 16.94 -2.33 18.62
C ILE A 152 16.60 -3.72 19.19
N GLU A 153 15.33 -4.13 19.09
CA GLU A 153 14.80 -5.32 19.78
C GLU A 153 14.06 -6.26 18.83
N GLY A 154 13.09 -5.75 18.06
CA GLY A 154 12.10 -6.58 17.37
C GLY A 154 12.70 -7.55 16.33
N LEU A 155 13.70 -7.11 15.57
CA LEU A 155 14.38 -7.95 14.58
C LEU A 155 15.01 -9.19 15.25
N ASN A 156 15.74 -8.99 16.35
CA ASN A 156 16.39 -10.07 17.08
C ASN A 156 15.43 -10.90 17.95
N SER A 157 14.30 -10.33 18.39
CA SER A 157 13.21 -11.05 19.04
C SER A 157 12.47 -12.00 18.09
N GLY A 158 12.56 -11.75 16.78
CA GLY A 158 11.91 -12.57 15.76
C GLY A 158 10.47 -12.14 15.49
N ASP A 159 10.17 -10.87 15.75
CA ASP A 159 8.87 -10.29 15.49
C ASP A 159 8.53 -10.36 14.00
N SER A 160 7.24 -10.46 13.68
CA SER A 160 6.76 -10.58 12.31
C SER A 160 6.64 -9.19 11.69
N PHE A 161 7.41 -8.90 10.62
CA PHE A 161 7.51 -7.54 10.05
C PHE A 161 7.32 -7.47 8.53
N SER A 162 7.20 -8.62 7.87
CA SER A 162 6.92 -8.72 6.45
C SER A 162 6.29 -10.06 6.10
N PRO A 163 5.33 -10.10 5.16
CA PRO A 163 4.80 -11.34 4.62
C PRO A 163 5.80 -12.11 3.74
N GLY A 164 6.90 -11.48 3.32
CA GLY A 164 7.90 -12.08 2.43
C GLY A 164 9.10 -12.72 3.13
N PHE A 165 9.31 -12.49 4.43
CA PHE A 165 10.47 -13.00 5.15
C PHE A 165 10.15 -13.32 6.62
N ASP A 166 10.55 -14.51 7.06
CA ASP A 166 10.48 -14.97 8.45
C ASP A 166 11.83 -15.58 8.82
N ALA A 167 12.55 -14.97 9.77
CA ALA A 167 13.93 -15.35 10.09
C ALA A 167 14.05 -16.79 10.61
N GLN A 168 13.10 -17.23 11.45
CA GLN A 168 13.13 -18.57 12.03
C GLN A 168 12.79 -19.63 10.99
N PHE A 169 11.76 -19.38 10.16
CA PHE A 169 11.45 -20.24 9.03
C PHE A 169 12.64 -20.33 8.06
N TYR A 170 13.21 -19.19 7.68
CA TYR A 170 14.37 -19.14 6.78
C TYR A 170 15.55 -19.93 7.35
N LYS A 171 15.86 -19.77 8.63
CA LYS A 171 16.91 -20.56 9.30
C LYS A 171 16.62 -22.06 9.26
N ASN A 172 15.40 -22.46 9.58
CA ASN A 172 15.04 -23.86 9.77
C ASN A 172 14.88 -24.64 8.46
N VAL A 173 14.42 -23.98 7.39
CA VAL A 173 14.21 -24.62 6.09
C VAL A 173 15.52 -24.83 5.31
N HIS A 174 16.55 -24.00 5.57
CA HIS A 174 17.85 -24.07 4.91
C HIS A 174 18.90 -24.74 5.80
N THR A 175 19.27 -25.98 5.47
CA THR A 175 20.14 -26.82 6.32
C THR A 175 21.51 -26.23 6.66
N ASP A 176 22.07 -25.39 5.78
CA ASP A 176 23.33 -24.69 6.00
C ASP A 176 23.19 -23.56 7.04
N LEU A 177 22.04 -22.89 7.07
CA LEU A 177 21.71 -21.84 8.04
C LEU A 177 21.25 -22.43 9.38
N ALA A 178 20.56 -23.57 9.36
CA ALA A 178 20.10 -24.26 10.57
C ALA A 178 21.23 -24.62 11.54
N VAL A 179 22.43 -24.89 11.02
CA VAL A 179 23.64 -25.19 11.81
C VAL A 179 24.52 -23.96 12.06
N SER A 180 24.15 -22.80 11.54
CA SER A 180 24.88 -21.55 11.71
C SER A 180 24.56 -20.89 13.07
N SER A 181 25.48 -20.05 13.55
CA SER A 181 25.29 -19.22 14.73
C SER A 181 24.69 -17.85 14.41
N LEU A 182 24.13 -17.67 13.21
CA LEU A 182 23.56 -16.39 12.80
C LEU A 182 22.33 -16.06 13.64
N ASP A 183 22.27 -14.80 14.08
CA ASP A 183 21.08 -14.18 14.65
C ASP A 183 20.09 -13.75 13.56
N ASN A 184 18.96 -13.17 13.94
CA ASN A 184 17.89 -12.85 12.99
C ASN A 184 18.28 -11.71 12.04
N GLU A 185 19.05 -10.73 12.52
CA GLU A 185 19.57 -9.64 11.71
C GLU A 185 20.52 -10.16 10.63
N GLN A 186 21.48 -10.99 11.01
CA GLN A 186 22.41 -11.62 10.08
C GLN A 186 21.71 -12.56 9.10
N LEU A 187 20.59 -13.19 9.50
CA LEU A 187 19.77 -13.99 8.59
C LEU A 187 19.06 -13.13 7.54
N LEU A 188 18.56 -11.96 7.93
CA LEU A 188 17.99 -10.99 6.99
C LEU A 188 19.06 -10.46 6.03
N GLU A 189 20.23 -10.06 6.53
CA GLU A 189 21.35 -9.65 5.69
C GLU A 189 21.77 -10.75 4.71
N HIS A 190 21.92 -11.99 5.20
CA HIS A 190 22.24 -13.13 4.35
C HIS A 190 21.19 -13.35 3.26
N PHE A 191 19.91 -13.19 3.58
CA PHE A 191 18.82 -13.27 2.60
C PHE A 191 18.92 -12.17 1.54
N VAL A 192 19.09 -10.92 1.95
CA VAL A 192 19.17 -9.76 1.06
C VAL A 192 20.40 -9.84 0.16
N LEU A 193 21.55 -10.24 0.71
CA LEU A 193 22.84 -10.29 -0.02
C LEU A 193 22.99 -11.53 -0.91
N ASN A 194 22.46 -12.68 -0.48
CA ASN A 194 22.72 -13.97 -1.13
C ASN A 194 21.41 -14.73 -1.42
N GLY A 195 20.57 -14.92 -0.40
CA GLY A 195 19.40 -15.80 -0.45
C GLY A 195 18.42 -15.51 -1.58
N LEU A 196 18.15 -14.23 -1.86
CA LEU A 196 17.31 -13.81 -2.99
C LEU A 196 17.90 -14.28 -4.32
N SER A 197 19.18 -14.00 -4.57
CA SER A 197 19.85 -14.38 -5.82
C SER A 197 19.92 -15.90 -6.03
N GLU A 198 19.97 -16.66 -4.93
CA GLU A 198 19.92 -18.13 -4.91
C GLU A 198 18.48 -18.68 -5.07
N GLY A 199 17.48 -17.81 -4.96
CA GLY A 199 16.05 -18.14 -4.99
C GLY A 199 15.62 -18.98 -3.80
N ARG A 200 16.11 -18.66 -2.60
CA ARG A 200 15.76 -19.37 -1.36
C ARG A 200 14.36 -19.00 -0.90
N THR A 201 13.57 -19.98 -0.48
CA THR A 201 12.27 -19.82 0.18
C THR A 201 12.46 -19.07 1.50
N SER A 202 11.69 -18.00 1.76
CA SER A 202 11.99 -17.05 2.84
C SER A 202 10.88 -16.88 3.87
N ALA A 203 9.67 -17.32 3.58
CA ALA A 203 8.57 -17.35 4.55
C ALA A 203 7.65 -18.56 4.25
N PRO A 204 6.87 -19.03 5.23
CA PRO A 204 5.91 -20.13 5.00
C PRO A 204 5.00 -19.86 3.80
N GLY A 205 4.53 -18.62 3.66
CA GLY A 205 3.65 -18.20 2.57
C GLY A 205 4.33 -17.57 1.36
N PHE A 206 5.65 -17.68 1.23
CA PHE A 206 6.36 -17.12 0.09
C PHE A 206 7.60 -17.94 -0.35
N ASP A 207 7.54 -18.42 -1.59
CA ASP A 207 8.64 -19.00 -2.33
C ASP A 207 8.84 -18.23 -3.65
N VAL A 208 9.97 -17.54 -3.76
CA VAL A 208 10.26 -16.71 -4.93
C VAL A 208 10.35 -17.49 -6.25
N LYS A 209 10.80 -18.75 -6.21
CA LYS A 209 10.85 -19.62 -7.39
C LYS A 209 9.46 -20.06 -7.80
N TYR A 210 8.62 -20.43 -6.83
CA TYR A 210 7.21 -20.73 -7.09
C TYR A 210 6.51 -19.50 -7.68
N TYR A 211 6.64 -18.35 -7.03
CA TYR A 211 6.00 -17.11 -7.44
C TYR A 211 6.38 -16.73 -8.88
N LEU A 212 7.67 -16.72 -9.22
CA LEU A 212 8.11 -16.37 -10.57
C LEU A 212 7.67 -17.41 -11.63
N ASN A 213 7.66 -18.71 -11.28
CA ASN A 213 7.23 -19.75 -12.22
C ASN A 213 5.71 -19.76 -12.46
N ASN A 214 4.92 -19.36 -11.45
CA ASN A 214 3.47 -19.27 -11.55
C ASN A 214 3.00 -17.98 -12.23
N ASN A 215 3.87 -16.98 -12.40
CA ASN A 215 3.57 -15.69 -13.02
C ASN A 215 4.31 -15.52 -14.36
N SER A 216 3.72 -16.06 -15.44
CA SER A 216 4.35 -16.06 -16.77
C SER A 216 4.65 -14.66 -17.33
N ILE A 217 3.86 -13.65 -16.97
CA ILE A 217 4.09 -12.25 -17.35
C ILE A 217 5.42 -11.74 -16.79
N LEU A 218 5.65 -11.93 -15.49
CA LEU A 218 6.89 -11.51 -14.82
C LEU A 218 8.11 -12.25 -15.40
N LYS A 219 7.95 -13.55 -15.65
CA LYS A 219 8.99 -14.37 -16.28
C LYS A 219 9.32 -13.88 -17.70
N ASN A 220 8.32 -13.55 -18.50
CA ASN A 220 8.51 -13.02 -19.86
C ASN A 220 9.09 -11.60 -19.86
N ALA A 221 8.82 -10.81 -18.81
CA ALA A 221 9.46 -9.51 -18.57
C ALA A 221 10.93 -9.64 -18.12
N GLY A 222 11.43 -10.86 -17.89
CA GLY A 222 12.82 -11.11 -17.54
C GLY A 222 13.15 -10.85 -16.07
N PHE A 223 12.16 -10.87 -15.18
CA PHE A 223 12.35 -10.62 -13.75
C PHE A 223 13.32 -11.64 -13.15
N ASN A 224 14.29 -11.14 -12.40
CA ASN A 224 15.10 -11.97 -11.51
C ASN A 224 14.36 -12.20 -10.18
N TYR A 225 14.94 -12.96 -9.25
CA TYR A 225 14.30 -13.25 -7.98
C TYR A 225 14.13 -12.02 -7.06
N SER A 226 15.05 -11.06 -7.10
CA SER A 226 14.89 -9.78 -6.38
C SER A 226 13.73 -8.96 -6.95
N ASP A 227 13.62 -8.86 -8.28
CA ASP A 227 12.48 -8.17 -8.92
C ASP A 227 11.16 -8.86 -8.59
N ALA A 228 11.15 -10.19 -8.57
CA ALA A 228 9.99 -11.00 -8.23
C ALA A 228 9.58 -10.85 -6.76
N TYR A 229 10.54 -10.79 -5.83
CA TYR A 229 10.29 -10.51 -4.42
C TYR A 229 9.67 -9.13 -4.23
N GLU A 230 10.27 -8.09 -4.83
CA GLU A 230 9.76 -6.73 -4.76
C GLU A 230 8.35 -6.63 -5.34
N HIS A 231 8.10 -7.26 -6.49
CA HIS A 231 6.77 -7.31 -7.09
C HIS A 231 5.76 -8.02 -6.19
N PHE A 232 6.15 -9.12 -5.54
CA PHE A 232 5.27 -9.82 -4.61
C PHE A 232 4.82 -8.90 -3.46
N VAL A 233 5.75 -8.22 -2.80
CA VAL A 233 5.43 -7.37 -1.63
C VAL A 233 4.72 -6.07 -1.99
N SER A 234 4.89 -5.56 -3.22
CA SER A 234 4.27 -4.30 -3.67
C SER A 234 2.95 -4.47 -4.42
N VAL A 235 2.78 -5.59 -5.13
CA VAL A 235 1.66 -5.83 -6.06
C VAL A 235 1.05 -7.21 -5.83
N GLY A 236 1.88 -8.25 -5.79
CA GLY A 236 1.43 -9.64 -5.83
C GLY A 236 0.53 -10.07 -4.68
N LEU A 237 0.83 -9.61 -3.46
CA LEU A 237 0.00 -9.86 -2.28
C LEU A 237 -1.42 -9.31 -2.45
N ARG A 238 -1.50 -8.02 -2.81
CA ARG A 238 -2.76 -7.32 -3.01
C ARG A 238 -3.57 -7.92 -4.16
N ASP A 239 -2.91 -8.28 -5.25
CA ASP A 239 -3.56 -8.77 -6.47
C ASP A 239 -3.89 -10.27 -6.43
N GLY A 240 -3.72 -10.95 -5.28
CA GLY A 240 -4.10 -12.37 -5.18
C GLY A 240 -3.14 -13.32 -5.90
N LEU A 241 -1.91 -12.91 -6.21
CA LEU A 241 -0.99 -13.76 -6.95
C LEU A 241 -0.45 -14.88 -6.05
N ARG A 242 -0.62 -16.13 -6.48
CA ARG A 242 -0.16 -17.31 -5.74
C ARG A 242 1.36 -17.30 -5.63
N ALA A 243 1.85 -17.34 -4.39
CA ALA A 243 3.27 -17.16 -4.08
C ALA A 243 3.95 -18.33 -3.37
N SER A 244 3.21 -19.41 -3.10
CA SER A 244 3.73 -20.65 -2.55
C SER A 244 2.80 -21.81 -2.94
N GLU A 245 3.29 -23.03 -2.75
CA GLU A 245 2.40 -24.19 -2.60
C GLU A 245 1.48 -24.02 -1.36
N PHE A 246 0.57 -24.97 -1.14
CA PHE A 246 -0.28 -24.98 0.04
C PHE A 246 0.58 -24.89 1.32
N ILE A 247 0.24 -23.96 2.19
CA ILE A 247 0.97 -23.68 3.43
C ILE A 247 0.28 -24.51 4.52
N GLU A 248 1.04 -25.15 5.42
CA GLU A 248 0.48 -25.85 6.60
C GLU A 248 0.65 -25.00 7.88
N SER A 249 0.80 -23.68 7.72
CA SER A 249 0.88 -22.74 8.83
C SER A 249 -0.55 -22.38 9.22
N ASP A 250 -0.82 -22.37 10.52
CA ASP A 250 -2.07 -21.91 11.11
C ASP A 250 -1.68 -20.82 12.12
N ARG A 251 -1.70 -19.55 11.67
CA ARG A 251 -1.50 -18.40 12.55
C ARG A 251 -2.83 -17.86 13.05
N ALA A 252 -3.93 -18.12 12.34
CA ALA A 252 -5.26 -17.75 12.73
C ALA A 252 -5.75 -18.60 13.92
N GLY A 253 -6.84 -18.17 14.56
CA GLY A 253 -7.53 -19.00 15.54
C GLY A 253 -8.63 -19.81 14.90
N ASN A 254 -9.11 -20.87 15.55
CA ASN A 254 -10.21 -21.67 15.04
C ASN A 254 -11.60 -21.26 15.60
N GLY A 255 -11.62 -20.23 16.45
CA GLY A 255 -12.82 -19.66 17.06
C GLY A 255 -12.58 -18.29 17.68
N LEU A 256 -13.62 -17.74 18.32
CA LEU A 256 -13.57 -16.40 18.92
C LEU A 256 -12.56 -16.25 20.08
N ASN A 257 -12.27 -17.35 20.80
CA ASN A 257 -11.43 -17.30 22.01
C ASN A 257 -9.93 -17.41 21.72
N ASP A 258 -9.59 -17.93 20.55
CA ASP A 258 -8.24 -18.19 20.06
C ASP A 258 -7.92 -17.39 18.79
N ALA A 259 -8.85 -16.51 18.36
CA ALA A 259 -8.70 -15.65 17.20
C ALA A 259 -7.37 -14.87 17.24
N ARG A 260 -6.67 -14.84 16.11
CA ARG A 260 -5.44 -14.05 15.94
C ARG A 260 -5.79 -12.58 16.11
N THR A 261 -5.17 -11.93 17.08
CA THR A 261 -5.40 -10.50 17.32
C THR A 261 -4.57 -9.69 16.33
N ILE A 262 -5.26 -8.81 15.60
CA ILE A 262 -4.67 -7.86 14.67
C ILE A 262 -5.03 -6.45 15.14
N THR A 263 -4.05 -5.55 15.07
CA THR A 263 -4.27 -4.11 15.30
C THR A 263 -4.30 -3.37 13.97
N LEU A 264 -5.32 -2.55 13.71
CA LEU A 264 -5.38 -1.71 12.52
C LEU A 264 -5.72 -0.27 12.93
N ASP A 265 -4.79 0.64 12.69
CA ASP A 265 -5.00 2.07 12.94
C ASP A 265 -5.42 2.81 11.66
N SER A 266 -4.67 2.61 10.58
CA SER A 266 -5.00 3.13 9.25
C SER A 266 -4.19 2.42 8.16
N GLY A 267 -4.71 2.43 6.94
CA GLY A 267 -4.03 1.85 5.77
C GLY A 267 -4.41 0.39 5.51
N GLU A 268 -3.88 -0.13 4.40
CA GLU A 268 -4.10 -1.51 3.96
C GLU A 268 -2.98 -2.41 4.49
N VAL A 269 -3.35 -3.57 5.02
CA VAL A 269 -2.42 -4.63 5.40
C VAL A 269 -2.92 -5.96 4.85
N THR A 270 -2.00 -6.79 4.38
CA THR A 270 -2.34 -8.11 3.83
C THR A 270 -1.63 -9.21 4.61
N PHE A 271 -2.42 -10.11 5.18
CA PHE A 271 -1.96 -11.35 5.79
C PHE A 271 -2.10 -12.50 4.80
N ARG A 272 -1.29 -13.54 4.96
CA ARG A 272 -1.46 -14.81 4.25
C ARG A 272 -1.66 -15.91 5.27
N ASP A 273 -2.61 -16.79 4.97
CA ASP A 273 -2.85 -18.00 5.75
C ASP A 273 -3.47 -19.07 4.84
N SER A 274 -3.94 -20.17 5.43
CA SER A 274 -4.56 -21.27 4.71
C SER A 274 -5.70 -21.91 5.47
N ILE A 275 -6.76 -22.26 4.76
CA ILE A 275 -7.80 -23.16 5.26
C ILE A 275 -7.84 -24.46 4.44
N GLY A 276 -8.41 -25.50 5.02
CA GLY A 276 -8.64 -26.77 4.34
C GLY A 276 -9.27 -27.82 5.25
N ASN A 277 -9.21 -29.07 4.79
CA ASN A 277 -9.97 -30.16 5.40
C ASN A 277 -9.70 -30.39 6.89
N SER A 278 -8.48 -30.08 7.35
CA SER A 278 -8.05 -30.21 8.75
C SER A 278 -8.30 -28.96 9.58
N ASP A 279 -8.44 -27.81 8.91
CA ASP A 279 -8.48 -26.47 9.50
C ASP A 279 -9.45 -25.60 8.70
N ARG A 280 -10.72 -25.65 9.09
CA ARG A 280 -11.83 -25.19 8.24
C ARG A 280 -12.20 -23.74 8.49
N ASN A 281 -11.62 -23.11 9.51
CA ASN A 281 -12.02 -21.79 9.98
C ASN A 281 -10.83 -21.04 10.55
N ASP A 282 -10.66 -19.84 10.04
CA ASP A 282 -9.67 -18.89 10.52
C ASP A 282 -10.39 -17.68 11.08
N PHE A 283 -10.15 -17.40 12.36
CA PHE A 283 -10.69 -16.27 13.09
C PHE A 283 -9.61 -15.25 13.37
N TYR A 284 -9.94 -14.01 13.05
CA TYR A 284 -9.16 -12.83 13.32
C TYR A 284 -9.97 -11.90 14.21
N ASN A 285 -9.33 -11.39 15.25
CA ASN A 285 -9.87 -10.39 16.16
C ASN A 285 -9.35 -9.02 15.74
N LEU A 286 -10.26 -8.16 15.32
CA LEU A 286 -10.00 -6.78 14.93
C LEU A 286 -10.52 -5.83 16.00
N ASN A 287 -9.63 -5.02 16.55
CA ASN A 287 -10.02 -3.92 17.42
C ASN A 287 -10.05 -2.60 16.61
N LEU A 288 -11.24 -2.08 16.35
CA LEU A 288 -11.39 -0.72 15.86
C LEU A 288 -11.28 0.21 17.07
N ASN A 289 -10.16 0.94 17.13
CA ASN A 289 -9.86 1.93 18.17
C ASN A 289 -10.95 3.00 18.31
N ASN A 290 -10.77 4.00 19.20
CA ASN A 290 -11.79 5.00 19.62
C ASN A 290 -12.49 5.84 18.51
N LEU A 291 -12.31 5.54 17.23
CA LEU A 291 -12.95 6.17 16.09
C LEU A 291 -13.84 5.17 15.36
N ASN A 292 -15.03 5.62 15.01
CA ASN A 292 -15.85 4.90 14.05
C ASN A 292 -15.08 4.83 12.73
N SER A 293 -15.18 3.73 12.00
CA SER A 293 -14.33 3.52 10.83
C SER A 293 -15.09 2.84 9.70
N ASN A 294 -14.63 3.07 8.47
CA ASN A 294 -14.96 2.20 7.35
C ASN A 294 -13.97 1.03 7.36
N LEU A 295 -14.46 -0.18 7.12
CA LEU A 295 -13.67 -1.41 7.04
C LEU A 295 -13.91 -2.08 5.69
N GLU A 296 -12.83 -2.36 4.98
CA GLU A 296 -12.84 -3.24 3.81
C GLU A 296 -12.07 -4.52 4.13
N VAL A 297 -12.67 -5.65 3.76
CA VAL A 297 -12.08 -6.99 3.87
C VAL A 297 -12.09 -7.61 2.49
N VAL A 298 -10.92 -8.00 2.00
CA VAL A 298 -10.73 -8.73 0.75
C VAL A 298 -10.09 -10.08 1.05
N VAL A 299 -10.69 -11.17 0.58
CA VAL A 299 -10.05 -12.49 0.58
C VAL A 299 -9.78 -12.90 -0.86
N ASN A 300 -8.52 -13.07 -1.24
CA ASN A 300 -8.14 -13.39 -2.62
C ASN A 300 -6.98 -14.41 -2.68
N GLY A 301 -6.54 -14.71 -3.91
CA GLY A 301 -5.46 -15.68 -4.15
C GLY A 301 -5.88 -17.13 -3.95
N LEU A 302 -7.17 -17.39 -4.12
CA LEU A 302 -7.82 -18.65 -3.85
C LEU A 302 -7.59 -19.68 -4.96
N SER A 303 -7.50 -20.94 -4.54
CA SER A 303 -7.55 -22.12 -5.41
C SER A 303 -8.76 -23.02 -5.13
N ALA A 304 -9.52 -22.73 -4.09
CA ALA A 304 -10.76 -23.40 -3.71
C ALA A 304 -11.76 -22.39 -3.13
N ASP A 305 -12.98 -22.86 -2.84
CA ASP A 305 -14.10 -22.05 -2.35
C ASP A 305 -13.90 -21.59 -0.91
N VAL A 306 -13.94 -20.28 -0.68
CA VAL A 306 -13.76 -19.65 0.62
C VAL A 306 -14.83 -18.58 0.80
N ASP A 307 -15.50 -18.62 1.94
CA ASP A 307 -16.47 -17.61 2.36
C ASP A 307 -15.87 -16.75 3.48
N VAL A 308 -16.40 -15.55 3.65
CA VAL A 308 -15.98 -14.63 4.73
C VAL A 308 -17.19 -14.05 5.46
N GLU A 309 -17.11 -14.01 6.78
CA GLU A 309 -18.08 -13.39 7.68
C GLU A 309 -17.41 -12.31 8.54
N LEU A 310 -18.12 -11.19 8.74
CA LEU A 310 -17.81 -10.23 9.78
C LEU A 310 -18.80 -10.43 10.93
N LEU A 311 -18.29 -10.54 12.15
CA LEU A 311 -19.06 -10.76 13.36
C LEU A 311 -18.82 -9.64 14.38
N ASP A 312 -19.85 -9.31 15.16
CA ASP A 312 -19.71 -8.42 16.31
C ASP A 312 -19.04 -9.10 17.51
N SER A 313 -18.79 -8.34 18.58
CA SER A 313 -18.16 -8.83 19.81
C SER A 313 -18.88 -9.99 20.52
N SER A 314 -20.16 -10.24 20.19
CA SER A 314 -20.94 -11.37 20.72
C SER A 314 -20.86 -12.62 19.85
N GLY A 315 -20.21 -12.54 18.69
CA GLY A 315 -20.16 -13.59 17.68
C GLY A 315 -21.38 -13.61 16.77
N LYS A 316 -22.16 -12.53 16.70
CA LYS A 316 -23.28 -12.42 15.76
C LYS A 316 -22.76 -11.90 14.42
N ILE A 317 -23.11 -12.60 13.34
CA ILE A 317 -22.79 -12.18 11.97
C ILE A 317 -23.50 -10.87 11.65
N ILE A 318 -22.74 -9.88 11.18
CA ILE A 318 -23.21 -8.57 10.74
C ILE A 318 -23.01 -8.33 9.24
N ALA A 319 -22.09 -9.06 8.59
CA ALA A 319 -21.93 -9.09 7.15
C ALA A 319 -21.32 -10.43 6.68
N SER A 320 -21.54 -10.81 5.42
CA SER A 320 -21.01 -12.05 4.84
C SER A 320 -20.86 -11.94 3.32
N ALA A 321 -19.82 -12.55 2.77
CA ALA A 321 -19.59 -12.74 1.34
C ALA A 321 -19.27 -14.22 1.06
N ALA A 322 -19.80 -14.74 -0.04
CA ALA A 322 -19.80 -16.17 -0.38
C ALA A 322 -19.90 -16.38 -1.91
N ASN A 323 -18.97 -15.81 -2.66
CA ASN A 323 -18.84 -16.05 -4.08
C ASN A 323 -18.30 -17.46 -4.35
N SER A 324 -19.14 -18.29 -4.96
CA SER A 324 -18.76 -19.67 -5.30
C SER A 324 -17.44 -19.81 -6.08
N GLY A 325 -16.69 -20.85 -5.75
CA GLY A 325 -15.47 -21.27 -6.45
C GLY A 325 -14.27 -20.46 -5.98
N ASN A 326 -13.27 -20.28 -6.83
CA ASN A 326 -12.04 -19.57 -6.44
C ASN A 326 -12.12 -18.04 -6.65
N LYS A 327 -13.30 -17.44 -6.53
CA LYS A 327 -13.50 -16.01 -6.73
C LYS A 327 -13.17 -15.26 -5.45
N ASP A 328 -12.66 -14.04 -5.60
CA ASP A 328 -12.36 -13.20 -4.45
C ASP A 328 -13.64 -12.88 -3.64
N GLU A 329 -13.49 -12.81 -2.32
CA GLU A 329 -14.51 -12.31 -1.42
C GLU A 329 -14.26 -10.85 -1.05
N PHE A 330 -15.34 -10.09 -0.89
CA PHE A 330 -15.28 -8.68 -0.51
C PHE A 330 -16.39 -8.32 0.48
N LEU A 331 -16.01 -7.66 1.57
CA LEU A 331 -16.91 -7.00 2.50
C LEU A 331 -16.51 -5.54 2.66
N GLY A 332 -17.43 -4.62 2.39
CA GLY A 332 -17.29 -3.20 2.70
C GLY A 332 -18.30 -2.79 3.76
N MET A 333 -17.82 -2.33 4.90
CA MET A 333 -18.64 -1.84 6.00
C MET A 333 -18.38 -0.37 6.21
N ASN A 334 -19.43 0.43 6.11
CA ASN A 334 -19.36 1.86 6.35
C ASN A 334 -19.78 2.18 7.78
N SER A 335 -19.07 3.09 8.42
CA SER A 335 -19.45 3.62 9.74
C SER A 335 -19.62 2.55 10.82
N LEU A 336 -18.71 1.58 10.87
CA LEU A 336 -18.63 0.69 12.03
C LEU A 336 -18.31 1.51 13.27
N GLU A 337 -19.06 1.29 14.34
CA GLU A 337 -18.76 1.88 15.64
C GLU A 337 -17.42 1.34 16.14
N ASN A 338 -16.68 2.16 16.90
CA ASN A 338 -15.50 1.67 17.62
C ASN A 338 -15.85 0.44 18.46
N GLY A 339 -14.93 -0.53 18.52
CA GLY A 339 -15.15 -1.77 19.24
C GLY A 339 -14.49 -2.99 18.61
N THR A 340 -14.76 -4.13 19.22
CA THR A 340 -14.20 -5.43 18.82
C THR A 340 -15.10 -6.11 17.80
N TYR A 341 -14.49 -6.53 16.70
CA TYR A 341 -15.10 -7.33 15.64
C TYR A 341 -14.26 -8.56 15.34
N TYR A 342 -14.89 -9.55 14.73
CA TYR A 342 -14.20 -10.75 14.29
C TYR A 342 -14.40 -10.96 12.80
N ILE A 343 -13.35 -11.33 12.10
CA ILE A 343 -13.42 -11.81 10.74
C ILE A 343 -13.24 -13.32 10.78
N ARG A 344 -14.16 -14.05 10.15
CA ARG A 344 -14.07 -15.49 9.98
C ARG A 344 -13.90 -15.78 8.50
N VAL A 345 -12.78 -16.36 8.13
CA VAL A 345 -12.52 -16.93 6.80
C VAL A 345 -12.76 -18.43 6.91
N PHE A 346 -13.61 -19.02 6.07
CA PHE A 346 -13.98 -20.43 6.23
C PHE A 346 -14.29 -21.10 4.89
N GLU A 347 -14.25 -22.43 4.91
CA GLU A 347 -14.49 -23.24 3.73
C GLU A 347 -15.91 -23.05 3.17
N GLY A 348 -15.99 -22.78 1.86
CA GLY A 348 -17.26 -22.68 1.13
C GLY A 348 -17.90 -24.04 0.80
N VAL A 349 -18.78 -24.06 -0.19
CA VAL A 349 -19.54 -25.26 -0.61
C VAL A 349 -18.69 -26.22 -1.45
N GLU A 350 -17.78 -25.70 -2.27
CA GLU A 350 -16.83 -26.47 -3.10
C GLU A 350 -15.44 -26.50 -2.48
N ALA A 351 -15.38 -26.73 -1.17
CA ALA A 351 -14.16 -26.61 -0.38
C ALA A 351 -13.10 -27.68 -0.71
N ASP A 352 -11.86 -27.20 -0.80
CA ASP A 352 -10.60 -27.95 -0.82
C ASP A 352 -9.54 -27.08 -0.12
N ASN A 353 -8.36 -27.64 0.11
CA ASN A 353 -7.25 -26.91 0.71
C ASN A 353 -6.86 -25.71 -0.16
N THR A 354 -6.83 -24.51 0.43
CA THR A 354 -6.40 -23.30 -0.27
C THR A 354 -5.67 -22.34 0.65
N ASN A 355 -4.63 -21.72 0.09
CA ASN A 355 -4.09 -20.50 0.67
C ASN A 355 -5.04 -19.35 0.37
N TYR A 356 -4.98 -18.30 1.17
CA TYR A 356 -5.63 -17.04 0.88
C TYR A 356 -4.75 -15.87 1.31
N ASN A 357 -5.01 -14.71 0.72
CA ASN A 357 -4.58 -13.44 1.26
C ASN A 357 -5.79 -12.74 1.89
N LEU A 358 -5.66 -12.29 3.12
CA LEU A 358 -6.63 -11.46 3.81
C LEU A 358 -6.10 -10.02 3.82
N SER A 359 -6.65 -9.18 2.95
CA SER A 359 -6.34 -7.75 2.94
C SER A 359 -7.40 -6.98 3.71
N LEU A 360 -6.95 -6.18 4.67
CA LEU A 360 -7.77 -5.37 5.56
C LEU A 360 -7.40 -3.91 5.37
N SER A 361 -8.40 -3.06 5.16
CA SER A 361 -8.23 -1.61 5.10
C SER A 361 -9.19 -0.94 6.06
N VAL A 362 -8.66 -0.07 6.93
CA VAL A 362 -9.45 0.72 7.88
C VAL A 362 -9.23 2.20 7.60
N THR A 363 -10.33 2.91 7.42
CA THR A 363 -10.34 4.37 7.28
C THR A 363 -11.15 4.98 8.43
N PRO A 364 -10.50 5.65 9.39
CA PRO A 364 -11.20 6.33 10.47
C PRO A 364 -12.15 7.43 9.98
N ILE A 365 -13.31 7.53 10.59
CA ILE A 365 -14.31 8.57 10.38
C ILE A 365 -14.18 9.55 11.55
N ASP A 366 -13.68 10.75 11.26
CA ASP A 366 -13.57 11.78 12.28
C ASP A 366 -14.98 12.32 12.63
N THR A 367 -15.49 11.93 13.80
CA THR A 367 -16.81 12.36 14.29
C THR A 367 -16.74 13.62 15.16
N LYS A 368 -15.58 14.29 15.27
CA LYS A 368 -15.49 15.61 15.91
C LYS A 368 -15.97 16.72 14.98
N SER A 369 -17.28 16.75 14.71
CA SER A 369 -18.01 18.00 14.50
C SER A 369 -19.43 17.83 15.04
N GLU A 370 -19.61 18.32 16.26
CA GLU A 370 -20.84 18.35 17.03
C GLU A 370 -21.96 19.13 16.33
N THR A 371 -23.16 18.55 16.33
CA THR A 371 -24.47 19.22 16.57
C THR A 371 -24.62 20.64 16.01
N ILE A 372 -24.98 20.76 14.72
CA ILE A 372 -25.54 22.02 14.20
C ILE A 372 -26.99 22.11 14.67
N VAL A 373 -27.21 22.95 15.68
CA VAL A 373 -28.54 23.48 16.00
C VAL A 373 -28.91 24.41 14.85
N LEU A 374 -29.94 24.03 14.08
CA LEU A 374 -30.49 24.84 13.00
C LEU A 374 -31.06 26.14 13.58
N ASP A 375 -30.36 27.26 13.44
CA ASP A 375 -30.93 28.60 13.61
C ASP A 375 -31.17 29.21 12.23
N GLU A 376 -32.43 29.18 11.80
CA GLU A 376 -32.91 29.90 10.62
C GLU A 376 -32.91 31.40 10.91
N SER A 377 -31.89 32.15 10.48
CA SER A 377 -32.13 33.51 9.98
C SER A 377 -30.92 34.14 9.28
N SER A 378 -31.21 34.67 8.08
CA SER A 378 -30.59 35.83 7.42
C SER A 378 -29.69 35.56 6.19
N PRO A 379 -29.65 36.50 5.22
CA PRO A 379 -29.88 36.16 3.81
C PRO A 379 -28.64 36.20 2.90
N VAL A 380 -28.82 35.52 1.76
CA VAL A 380 -28.03 35.51 0.51
C VAL A 380 -27.54 36.91 0.07
N PRO A 381 -26.34 36.99 -0.52
CA PRO A 381 -26.11 37.88 -1.66
C PRO A 381 -25.75 37.09 -2.92
N SER A 382 -26.63 37.24 -3.90
CA SER A 382 -26.42 36.93 -5.31
C SER A 382 -25.33 37.83 -5.90
N THR A 383 -24.39 37.25 -6.65
CA THR A 383 -23.80 37.94 -7.81
C THR A 383 -23.26 36.90 -8.80
N ALA A 384 -24.05 36.66 -9.85
CA ALA A 384 -23.61 36.01 -11.06
C ALA A 384 -22.71 36.96 -11.87
N THR A 385 -21.57 36.46 -12.35
CA THR A 385 -20.87 37.03 -13.50
C THR A 385 -20.48 35.90 -14.43
N SER A 386 -21.25 35.77 -15.52
CA SER A 386 -20.86 35.06 -16.73
C SER A 386 -20.00 36.00 -17.58
N LEU A 387 -18.98 35.48 -18.27
CA LEU A 387 -18.72 35.70 -19.71
C LEU A 387 -17.44 34.93 -20.16
N THR A 388 -17.68 33.83 -20.89
CA THR A 388 -17.02 33.34 -22.13
C THR A 388 -15.49 33.38 -22.30
N PRO A 389 -14.83 32.23 -22.60
CA PRO A 389 -13.51 32.23 -23.22
C PRO A 389 -13.58 32.18 -24.74
N GLU A 390 -12.73 33.02 -25.34
CA GLU A 390 -12.46 33.17 -26.76
C GLU A 390 -11.62 31.97 -27.27
N ALA A 391 -12.00 31.44 -28.44
CA ALA A 391 -11.38 30.27 -29.03
C ALA A 391 -10.00 30.58 -29.63
N GLU A 392 -8.94 30.06 -29.01
CA GLU A 392 -7.65 29.85 -29.68
C GLU A 392 -7.42 28.36 -29.93
N SER A 393 -7.40 28.03 -31.22
CA SER A 393 -7.01 26.72 -31.76
C SER A 393 -5.53 26.48 -31.47
N SER A 394 -5.26 25.80 -30.35
CA SER A 394 -3.97 25.18 -30.08
C SER A 394 -4.13 23.67 -30.31
N SER A 395 -3.18 23.07 -31.04
CA SER A 395 -3.11 21.63 -31.20
C SER A 395 -2.90 21.02 -29.81
N GLN A 396 -3.97 20.52 -29.18
CA GLN A 396 -3.91 19.93 -27.86
C GLN A 396 -3.03 18.67 -27.91
N THR A 397 -1.84 18.77 -27.36
CA THR A 397 -1.12 17.62 -26.84
C THR A 397 -1.98 17.02 -25.74
N ILE A 398 -2.49 15.81 -25.95
CA ILE A 398 -3.25 15.08 -24.95
C ILE A 398 -2.35 14.91 -23.72
N ASP A 399 -2.90 15.16 -22.53
CA ASP A 399 -2.18 15.03 -21.26
C ASP A 399 -1.63 13.60 -21.11
N PRO A 400 -0.30 13.42 -20.88
CA PRO A 400 0.30 12.11 -20.66
C PRO A 400 -0.38 11.29 -19.56
N LEU A 401 -0.89 11.93 -18.50
CA LEU A 401 -1.59 11.25 -17.40
C LEU A 401 -2.92 10.64 -17.85
N ILE A 402 -3.62 11.34 -18.74
CA ILE A 402 -4.87 10.86 -19.34
C ILE A 402 -4.60 9.68 -20.28
N LEU A 403 -3.52 9.73 -21.06
CA LEU A 403 -3.12 8.61 -21.91
C LEU A 403 -2.76 7.38 -21.07
N GLU A 404 -2.05 7.56 -19.96
CA GLU A 404 -1.68 6.47 -19.05
C GLU A 404 -2.92 5.77 -18.45
N VAL A 405 -3.94 6.53 -18.02
CA VAL A 405 -5.21 5.94 -17.54
C VAL A 405 -5.89 5.10 -18.62
N VAL A 406 -5.91 5.58 -19.87
CA VAL A 406 -6.50 4.85 -21.00
C VAL A 406 -5.70 3.58 -21.31
N GLU A 407 -4.38 3.65 -21.30
CA GLU A 407 -3.49 2.51 -21.55
C GLU A 407 -3.66 1.42 -20.48
N LEU A 408 -3.68 1.80 -19.20
CA LEU A 408 -3.91 0.88 -18.09
C LEU A 408 -5.31 0.25 -18.14
N THR A 409 -6.34 1.04 -18.40
CA THR A 409 -7.72 0.55 -18.58
C THR A 409 -7.79 -0.47 -19.72
N ASN A 410 -7.14 -0.18 -20.85
CA ASN A 410 -7.07 -1.07 -22.00
C ASN A 410 -6.22 -2.31 -21.76
N SER A 411 -5.19 -2.24 -20.90
CA SER A 411 -4.43 -3.39 -20.44
C SER A 411 -5.34 -4.38 -19.70
N TYR A 412 -6.15 -3.91 -18.75
CA TYR A 412 -7.13 -4.76 -18.05
C TYR A 412 -8.17 -5.37 -18.99
N ARG A 413 -8.68 -4.59 -19.96
CA ARG A 413 -9.60 -5.09 -20.98
C ARG A 413 -8.97 -6.18 -21.85
N SER A 414 -7.72 -5.98 -22.28
CA SER A 414 -6.99 -6.98 -23.06
C SER A 414 -6.77 -8.27 -22.28
N GLN A 415 -6.48 -8.20 -20.98
CA GLN A 415 -6.33 -9.38 -20.11
C GLN A 415 -7.63 -10.21 -20.03
N HIS A 416 -8.78 -9.56 -20.21
CA HIS A 416 -10.11 -10.20 -20.21
C HIS A 416 -10.63 -10.50 -21.62
N GLY A 417 -9.78 -10.41 -22.66
CA GLY A 417 -10.15 -10.73 -24.04
C GLY A 417 -11.10 -9.71 -24.69
N LEU A 418 -11.16 -8.48 -24.16
CA LEU A 418 -12.02 -7.40 -24.67
C LEU A 418 -11.24 -6.46 -25.60
N GLU A 419 -11.97 -5.84 -26.54
CA GLU A 419 -11.42 -4.81 -27.42
C GLU A 419 -11.04 -3.55 -26.63
N ALA A 420 -9.93 -2.92 -27.04
CA ALA A 420 -9.49 -1.65 -26.49
C ALA A 420 -10.51 -0.53 -26.77
N LEU A 421 -10.74 0.32 -25.77
CA LEU A 421 -11.53 1.54 -25.87
C LEU A 421 -10.71 2.61 -26.57
N THR A 422 -11.38 3.37 -27.45
CA THR A 422 -10.79 4.53 -28.13
C THR A 422 -11.09 5.80 -27.35
N LEU A 423 -10.07 6.62 -27.09
CA LEU A 423 -10.26 7.92 -26.43
C LEU A 423 -11.11 8.84 -27.31
N ASN A 424 -12.20 9.37 -26.77
CA ASN A 424 -13.14 10.26 -27.46
C ASN A 424 -13.17 11.63 -26.78
N THR A 425 -12.94 12.69 -27.56
CA THR A 425 -12.81 14.06 -27.04
C THR A 425 -14.07 14.61 -26.39
N ASN A 426 -15.26 14.21 -26.86
CA ASN A 426 -16.54 14.68 -26.30
C ASN A 426 -16.82 14.00 -24.96
N LEU A 427 -16.47 12.72 -24.82
CA LEU A 427 -16.52 12.03 -23.52
C LEU A 427 -15.48 12.63 -22.55
N SER A 428 -14.28 12.97 -23.02
CA SER A 428 -13.26 13.62 -22.19
C SER A 428 -13.71 15.00 -21.71
N GLU A 429 -14.37 15.80 -22.55
CA GLU A 429 -14.93 17.10 -22.14
C GLU A 429 -15.99 16.95 -21.05
N SER A 430 -16.89 15.96 -21.17
CA SER A 430 -17.88 15.61 -20.14
C SER A 430 -17.21 15.19 -18.83
N ALA A 431 -16.25 14.27 -18.90
CA ALA A 431 -15.54 13.75 -17.73
C ALA A 431 -14.70 14.83 -17.03
N GLN A 432 -14.05 15.70 -17.81
CA GLN A 432 -13.25 16.82 -17.29
C GLN A 432 -14.14 17.83 -16.56
N THR A 433 -15.24 18.25 -17.18
CA THR A 433 -16.20 19.18 -16.57
C THR A 433 -16.78 18.61 -15.27
N HIS A 434 -17.06 17.31 -15.21
CA HIS A 434 -17.58 16.69 -13.99
C HIS A 434 -16.53 16.61 -12.87
N SER A 435 -15.27 16.37 -13.22
CA SER A 435 -14.17 16.35 -12.23
C SER A 435 -13.91 17.75 -11.65
N GLU A 436 -13.99 18.78 -12.49
CA GLU A 436 -13.96 20.19 -12.08
C GLU A 436 -15.17 20.57 -11.22
N ASP A 437 -16.37 20.13 -11.59
CA ASP A 437 -17.61 20.40 -10.84
C ASP A 437 -17.54 19.79 -9.43
N MET A 438 -17.14 18.51 -9.31
CA MET A 438 -16.94 17.85 -8.02
C MET A 438 -15.96 18.61 -7.12
N ALA A 439 -14.83 19.04 -7.68
CA ALA A 439 -13.81 19.75 -6.93
C ALA A 439 -14.23 21.18 -6.53
N LEU A 440 -14.81 21.94 -7.46
CA LEU A 440 -15.10 23.36 -7.26
C LEU A 440 -16.41 23.63 -6.55
N ALA A 441 -17.38 22.73 -6.67
CA ALA A 441 -18.67 22.81 -5.97
C ALA A 441 -18.72 21.92 -4.71
N ASP A 442 -17.57 21.37 -4.29
CA ASP A 442 -17.35 20.74 -2.99
C ASP A 442 -18.25 19.52 -2.73
N PHE A 443 -18.24 18.56 -3.67
CA PHE A 443 -19.05 17.34 -3.56
C PHE A 443 -18.42 16.14 -4.27
N PHE A 444 -18.82 14.92 -3.90
CA PHE A 444 -18.42 13.68 -4.60
C PHE A 444 -19.66 12.83 -4.93
N SER A 445 -20.12 12.89 -6.19
CA SER A 445 -21.35 12.23 -6.66
C SER A 445 -21.36 12.05 -8.17
N HIS A 446 -22.11 11.06 -8.66
CA HIS A 446 -22.40 10.91 -10.09
C HIS A 446 -23.34 12.00 -10.64
N THR A 447 -24.09 12.67 -9.76
CA THR A 447 -25.00 13.77 -10.11
C THR A 447 -24.26 15.10 -9.96
N GLY A 448 -24.27 15.93 -11.00
CA GLY A 448 -23.60 17.24 -10.98
C GLY A 448 -24.27 18.23 -10.02
N SER A 449 -23.58 19.33 -9.70
CA SER A 449 -24.08 20.38 -8.80
C SER A 449 -25.36 21.06 -9.32
N ASP A 450 -25.57 21.02 -10.64
CA ASP A 450 -26.76 21.50 -11.34
C ASP A 450 -27.89 20.45 -11.46
N GLY A 451 -27.68 19.25 -10.91
CA GLY A 451 -28.59 18.12 -11.00
C GLY A 451 -28.44 17.26 -12.27
N SER A 452 -27.46 17.53 -13.13
CA SER A 452 -27.21 16.77 -14.35
C SER A 452 -26.77 15.33 -14.08
N ARG A 453 -27.20 14.40 -14.96
CA ARG A 453 -26.68 13.02 -15.01
C ARG A 453 -25.56 12.93 -16.05
N THR A 454 -24.75 11.86 -16.01
CA THR A 454 -23.73 11.57 -17.04
C THR A 454 -24.29 11.64 -18.46
N SER A 455 -25.50 11.13 -18.70
CA SER A 455 -26.16 11.20 -20.01
C SER A 455 -26.47 12.62 -20.48
N ASP A 456 -26.72 13.54 -19.54
CA ASP A 456 -26.97 14.95 -19.86
C ASP A 456 -25.67 15.66 -20.21
N ARG A 457 -24.61 15.42 -19.41
CA ARG A 457 -23.26 15.99 -19.61
C ARG A 457 -22.61 15.52 -20.91
N THR A 458 -22.60 14.21 -21.17
CA THR A 458 -22.07 13.63 -22.42
C THR A 458 -22.80 14.15 -23.65
N LYS A 459 -24.13 14.27 -23.59
CA LYS A 459 -24.93 14.87 -24.67
C LYS A 459 -24.65 16.35 -24.87
N LEU A 460 -24.48 17.11 -23.77
CA LEU A 460 -24.13 18.54 -23.83
C LEU A 460 -22.75 18.75 -24.46
N ALA A 461 -21.79 17.85 -24.19
CA ALA A 461 -20.48 17.80 -24.84
C ALA A 461 -20.54 17.28 -26.29
N GLY A 462 -21.73 17.02 -26.84
CA GLY A 462 -21.90 16.58 -28.24
C GLY A 462 -21.60 15.10 -28.48
N TYR A 463 -21.62 14.25 -27.45
CA TYR A 463 -21.58 12.79 -27.65
C TYR A 463 -22.98 12.27 -28.02
N GLU A 464 -23.09 11.68 -29.21
CA GLU A 464 -24.39 11.38 -29.84
C GLU A 464 -25.06 10.11 -29.28
N SER A 465 -24.31 9.20 -28.67
CA SER A 465 -24.85 7.93 -28.14
C SER A 465 -25.45 8.12 -26.76
N SER A 466 -26.64 7.55 -26.53
CA SER A 466 -27.29 7.56 -25.21
C SER A 466 -26.89 6.38 -24.32
N TYR A 467 -26.08 5.44 -24.82
CA TYR A 467 -25.58 4.31 -24.04
C TYR A 467 -24.22 4.68 -23.46
N VAL A 468 -24.26 5.27 -22.27
CA VAL A 468 -23.09 5.79 -21.56
C VAL A 468 -22.99 5.21 -20.15
N GLY A 469 -21.77 5.09 -19.64
CA GLY A 469 -21.46 4.68 -18.27
C GLY A 469 -20.48 5.66 -17.63
N GLN A 470 -20.37 5.63 -16.30
CA GLN A 470 -19.42 6.49 -15.57
C GLN A 470 -18.79 5.75 -14.40
N ASN A 471 -17.49 5.95 -14.24
CA ASN A 471 -16.77 5.74 -12.98
C ASN A 471 -16.29 7.09 -12.46
N ILE A 472 -16.34 7.30 -11.14
CA ILE A 472 -15.72 8.45 -10.48
C ILE A 472 -14.79 7.96 -9.38
N ALA A 473 -13.73 8.71 -9.09
CA ALA A 473 -12.81 8.43 -8.00
C ALA A 473 -12.22 9.73 -7.48
N ALA A 474 -11.76 9.75 -6.22
CA ALA A 474 -11.10 10.90 -5.64
C ALA A 474 -10.00 10.45 -4.67
N GLY A 475 -9.01 11.31 -4.44
CA GLY A 475 -7.90 11.08 -3.51
C GLY A 475 -6.72 10.29 -4.09
N TYR A 476 -6.85 9.75 -5.31
CA TYR A 476 -5.78 9.09 -6.03
C TYR A 476 -4.95 10.10 -6.81
N ILE A 477 -3.63 10.02 -6.78
CA ILE A 477 -2.75 11.01 -7.42
C ILE A 477 -2.26 10.48 -8.78
N THR A 478 -2.12 9.16 -8.92
CA THR A 478 -1.58 8.54 -10.13
C THR A 478 -2.63 7.80 -10.96
N ALA A 479 -2.34 7.66 -12.26
CA ALA A 479 -3.14 6.86 -13.18
C ALA A 479 -3.26 5.39 -12.75
N GLU A 480 -2.17 4.81 -12.22
CA GLU A 480 -2.14 3.43 -11.72
C GLU A 480 -3.06 3.24 -10.51
N GLU A 481 -2.98 4.14 -9.53
CA GLU A 481 -3.82 4.09 -8.32
C GLU A 481 -5.30 4.21 -8.66
N VAL A 482 -5.69 5.16 -9.52
CA VAL A 482 -7.10 5.39 -9.83
C VAL A 482 -7.69 4.25 -10.68
N VAL A 483 -6.96 3.76 -11.69
CA VAL A 483 -7.42 2.63 -12.53
C VAL A 483 -7.56 1.37 -11.69
N ARG A 484 -6.61 1.14 -10.78
CA ARG A 484 -6.70 0.05 -9.81
C ARG A 484 -7.87 0.22 -8.85
N GLY A 485 -8.10 1.43 -8.32
CA GLY A 485 -9.25 1.73 -7.46
C GLY A 485 -10.58 1.41 -8.15
N TRP A 486 -10.72 1.75 -9.43
CA TRP A 486 -11.89 1.33 -10.22
C TRP A 486 -11.93 -0.18 -10.47
N MET A 487 -10.80 -0.80 -10.79
CA MET A 487 -10.74 -2.25 -10.96
C MET A 487 -11.03 -3.00 -9.66
N ASN A 488 -10.79 -2.45 -8.48
CA ASN A 488 -11.10 -3.12 -7.20
C ASN A 488 -12.55 -2.95 -6.76
N SER A 489 -13.31 -2.03 -7.37
CA SER A 489 -14.74 -1.85 -7.10
C SER A 489 -15.59 -2.62 -8.12
N PRO A 490 -16.44 -3.59 -7.71
CA PRO A 490 -17.23 -4.39 -8.65
C PRO A 490 -18.08 -3.57 -9.62
N GLY A 491 -18.71 -2.48 -9.16
CA GLY A 491 -19.52 -1.60 -10.01
C GLY A 491 -18.68 -0.83 -11.04
N HIS A 492 -17.52 -0.32 -10.64
CA HIS A 492 -16.62 0.38 -11.56
C HIS A 492 -15.93 -0.59 -12.54
N ARG A 493 -15.52 -1.76 -12.05
CA ARG A 493 -14.98 -2.87 -12.85
C ARG A 493 -15.97 -3.34 -13.90
N GLU A 494 -17.26 -3.43 -13.57
CA GLU A 494 -18.31 -3.80 -14.53
C GLU A 494 -18.35 -2.82 -15.71
N ASN A 495 -18.23 -1.51 -15.46
CA ASN A 495 -18.13 -0.53 -16.55
C ASN A 495 -16.87 -0.73 -17.39
N ILE A 496 -15.69 -0.90 -16.76
CA ILE A 496 -14.42 -1.09 -17.47
C ILE A 496 -14.45 -2.36 -18.34
N LEU A 497 -15.05 -3.45 -17.86
CA LEU A 497 -15.10 -4.75 -18.53
C LEU A 497 -16.38 -4.96 -19.37
N ASN A 498 -17.22 -3.92 -19.54
CA ASN A 498 -18.41 -4.04 -20.37
C ASN A 498 -18.00 -4.11 -21.87
N PRO A 499 -18.35 -5.20 -22.59
CA PRO A 499 -17.98 -5.37 -23.99
C PRO A 499 -18.70 -4.42 -24.97
N ASN A 500 -19.80 -3.80 -24.52
CA ASN A 500 -20.61 -2.89 -25.33
C ASN A 500 -20.00 -1.49 -25.45
N TYR A 501 -19.14 -1.10 -24.52
CA TYR A 501 -18.39 0.16 -24.63
C TYR A 501 -17.22 -0.01 -25.62
N LYS A 502 -17.02 1.04 -26.40
CA LYS A 502 -16.01 1.15 -27.46
C LYS A 502 -15.19 2.43 -27.35
N GLU A 503 -15.70 3.41 -26.63
CA GLU A 503 -15.09 4.72 -26.45
C GLU A 503 -15.00 5.05 -24.96
N ILE A 504 -13.98 5.82 -24.60
CA ILE A 504 -13.72 6.29 -23.24
C ILE A 504 -13.34 7.77 -23.27
N GLY A 505 -13.72 8.51 -22.23
CA GLY A 505 -13.22 9.84 -21.93
C GLY A 505 -12.76 9.89 -20.48
N ILE A 506 -11.63 10.54 -20.24
CA ILE A 506 -11.07 10.71 -18.89
C ILE A 506 -11.05 12.20 -18.55
N GLY A 507 -11.46 12.52 -17.33
CA GLY A 507 -11.28 13.82 -16.71
C GLY A 507 -10.46 13.69 -15.43
N TYR A 508 -9.60 14.68 -15.19
CA TYR A 508 -8.82 14.81 -13.98
C TYR A 508 -8.77 16.27 -13.55
N TYR A 509 -9.00 16.53 -12.27
CA TYR A 509 -8.82 17.86 -11.70
C TYR A 509 -8.10 17.77 -10.36
N TYR A 510 -6.99 18.50 -10.26
CA TYR A 510 -6.28 18.71 -9.01
C TYR A 510 -6.59 20.11 -8.46
N LEU A 511 -7.24 20.16 -7.30
CA LEU A 511 -7.47 21.39 -6.55
C LEU A 511 -6.38 21.54 -5.49
N ASP A 512 -5.43 22.43 -5.77
CA ASP A 512 -4.40 22.82 -4.79
C ASP A 512 -5.04 23.57 -3.62
N ASN A 513 -4.66 23.19 -2.40
CA ASN A 513 -5.28 23.67 -1.14
C ASN A 513 -6.81 23.49 -1.12
N ASP A 514 -7.27 22.29 -1.43
CA ASP A 514 -8.67 21.91 -1.27
C ASP A 514 -9.08 21.98 0.21
N THR A 515 -9.81 23.04 0.58
CA THR A 515 -10.29 23.29 1.95
C THR A 515 -11.81 23.12 2.08
N GLY A 516 -12.44 22.46 1.12
CA GLY A 516 -13.87 22.13 1.14
C GLY A 516 -14.24 21.10 2.22
N GLU A 517 -15.54 20.84 2.36
CA GLU A 517 -16.06 19.72 3.15
C GLU A 517 -15.66 18.36 2.53
N VAL A 518 -15.59 18.30 1.21
CA VAL A 518 -14.99 17.22 0.41
C VAL A 518 -13.63 17.72 -0.06
N ASN A 519 -12.55 17.15 0.48
CA ASN A 519 -11.21 17.69 0.33
C ASN A 519 -10.18 16.67 -0.18
N TYR A 520 -10.52 15.96 -1.24
CA TYR A 520 -9.68 14.89 -1.77
C TYR A 520 -8.49 15.38 -2.60
N ASN A 521 -8.42 16.67 -2.93
CA ASN A 521 -7.47 17.33 -3.83
C ASN A 521 -7.48 16.83 -5.28
N SER A 522 -7.58 15.52 -5.51
CA SER A 522 -7.59 14.88 -6.83
C SER A 522 -8.95 14.29 -7.11
N TYR A 523 -9.57 14.67 -8.22
CA TYR A 523 -10.89 14.21 -8.66
C TYR A 523 -10.82 13.64 -10.07
N TRP A 524 -11.42 12.48 -10.25
CA TRP A 524 -11.33 11.70 -11.49
C TRP A 524 -12.70 11.27 -11.97
N THR A 525 -12.86 11.25 -13.29
CA THR A 525 -14.03 10.69 -13.96
C THR A 525 -13.60 9.87 -15.18
N GLN A 526 -14.13 8.65 -15.32
CA GLN A 526 -14.15 7.92 -16.60
C GLN A 526 -15.57 7.89 -17.13
N ASP A 527 -15.81 8.47 -18.31
CA ASP A 527 -17.06 8.31 -19.04
C ASP A 527 -16.86 7.29 -20.17
N PHE A 528 -17.79 6.34 -20.30
CA PHE A 528 -17.77 5.29 -21.31
C PHE A 528 -18.89 5.50 -22.32
N GLY A 529 -18.67 5.09 -23.57
CA GLY A 529 -19.69 5.19 -24.61
C GLY A 529 -19.63 4.06 -25.63
N ALA A 530 -20.78 3.80 -26.26
CA ALA A 530 -20.89 2.90 -27.42
C ALA A 530 -20.98 3.68 -28.72
N VAL A 531 -20.28 3.21 -29.77
CA VAL A 531 -20.40 3.79 -31.12
C VAL A 531 -21.83 3.58 -31.64
N ILE A 532 -22.42 4.62 -32.22
CA ILE A 532 -23.68 4.49 -32.95
C ILE A 532 -23.44 3.61 -34.17
N SER A 533 -24.09 2.45 -34.22
CA SER A 533 -24.14 1.67 -35.46
C SER A 533 -24.94 2.47 -36.48
N THR A 534 -24.25 3.05 -37.46
CA THR A 534 -24.86 3.72 -38.62
C THR A 534 -25.54 2.74 -39.56
#